data_AF-A0A8T5YPE4-F1
#
_entry.id   AF-A0A8T5YPE4-F1
#
_cell.length_a   1.000
_cell.length_b   1.000
_cell.length_c   1.000
_cell.angle_alpha   90.00
_cell.angle_beta   90.00
_cell.angle_gamma   90.00
#
_symmetry.space_group_name_H-M   'P 1'
#
loop_
_entity.id
_entity.type
_entity.pdbx_description
1 polymer ?
#
loop_
_entity_poly.entity_id
_entity_poly.type
_entity_poly.pdbx_seq_one_letter_code
_entity_poly.pdbx_strand_id
1 'polypeptide(L)'
;EIAESFGLGLDEKEWTLYDNLELEVKQGDVVYITGQSGSGKSVVLRELQRQMKDEGLSVASIDDFTFDNEVNVIDQLGKTTSDALGLLSMAGLNDAYLFVRKPSEMSDGQKYRLKIAKLIESGAKVWAADEFGAVLDRVTAQVVA
;
A
#
# COMPACT_ATOMS: atom_id res chain seq x y z
N GLU A 1 35.63 8.27 -13.22
CA GLU A 1 35.87 9.70 -12.89
C GLU A 1 35.15 10.18 -11.61
N ILE A 2 33.81 10.38 -11.56
CA ILE A 2 33.13 10.88 -10.34
C ILE A 2 33.18 9.86 -9.19
N ALA A 3 32.81 8.60 -9.42
CA ALA A 3 32.80 7.56 -8.38
C ALA A 3 34.20 7.27 -7.79
N GLU A 4 35.23 7.22 -8.65
CA GLU A 4 36.62 7.06 -8.24
C GLU A 4 37.14 8.25 -7.44
N SER A 5 36.70 9.48 -7.75
CA SER A 5 37.08 10.69 -7.01
C SER A 5 36.55 10.70 -5.56
N PHE A 6 35.53 9.90 -5.25
CA PHE A 6 35.00 9.69 -3.90
C PHE A 6 35.49 8.38 -3.24
N GLY A 7 36.38 7.62 -3.89
CA GLY A 7 36.83 6.32 -3.39
C GLY A 7 35.71 5.26 -3.35
N LEU A 8 34.64 5.45 -4.12
CA LEU A 8 33.59 4.46 -4.27
C LEU A 8 34.11 3.39 -5.24
N GLY A 9 34.63 2.31 -4.67
CA GLY A 9 35.04 1.13 -5.44
C GLY A 9 33.89 0.68 -6.34
N LEU A 10 34.14 0.68 -7.66
CA LEU A 10 33.17 0.29 -8.69
C LEU A 10 33.07 -1.24 -8.84
N ASP A 11 33.54 -1.99 -7.85
CA ASP A 11 33.39 -3.43 -7.83
C ASP A 11 31.91 -3.77 -7.63
N GLU A 12 31.36 -4.62 -8.50
CA GLU A 12 30.04 -5.22 -8.30
C GLU A 12 30.07 -6.04 -7.01
N LYS A 13 29.69 -5.41 -5.90
CA LYS A 13 29.56 -6.05 -4.59
C LYS A 13 28.22 -6.74 -4.50
N GLU A 14 28.23 -8.07 -4.54
CA GLU A 14 27.08 -8.85 -4.10
C GLU A 14 26.89 -8.64 -2.59
N TRP A 15 25.66 -8.30 -2.19
CA TRP A 15 25.27 -8.17 -0.78
C TRP A 15 24.16 -9.15 -0.48
N THR A 16 24.39 -10.04 0.48
CA THR A 16 23.35 -10.89 1.04
C THR A 16 22.49 -10.05 1.97
N LEU A 17 21.23 -9.84 1.58
CA LEU A 17 20.27 -9.08 2.37
C LEU A 17 19.67 -9.94 3.50
N TYR A 18 19.39 -11.21 3.18
CA TYR A 18 18.90 -12.23 4.10
C TYR A 18 19.48 -13.59 3.70
N ASP A 19 19.77 -14.42 4.69
CA ASP A 19 20.24 -15.80 4.51
C ASP A 19 19.32 -16.73 5.31
N ASN A 20 18.65 -17.66 4.62
CA ASN A 20 17.67 -18.60 5.17
C ASN A 20 16.60 -17.98 6.10
N LEU A 21 15.93 -16.92 5.65
CA LEU A 21 14.81 -16.31 6.39
C LEU A 21 13.56 -17.19 6.30
N GLU A 22 13.20 -17.83 7.41
CA GLU A 22 11.97 -18.62 7.55
C GLU A 22 10.89 -17.82 8.28
N LEU A 23 9.72 -17.68 7.65
CA LEU A 23 8.55 -16.98 8.21
C LEU A 23 7.30 -17.85 7.98
N GLU A 24 6.48 -18.01 9.01
CA GLU A 24 5.17 -18.67 8.91
C GLU A 24 4.08 -17.61 9.01
N VAL A 25 3.31 -17.41 7.95
CA VAL A 25 2.19 -16.46 7.89
C VAL A 25 0.92 -17.21 7.52
N LYS A 26 -0.16 -16.99 8.27
CA LYS A 26 -1.46 -17.64 8.07
C LYS A 26 -2.50 -16.63 7.63
N GLN A 27 -3.56 -17.13 6.98
CA GLN A 27 -4.70 -16.31 6.65
C GLN A 27 -5.32 -15.70 7.92
N GLY A 28 -5.46 -14.37 7.92
CA GLY A 28 -5.97 -13.62 9.07
C GLY A 28 -4.87 -12.97 9.92
N ASP A 29 -3.60 -13.28 9.67
CA ASP A 29 -2.49 -12.60 10.34
C ASP A 29 -2.37 -11.15 9.87
N VAL A 30 -2.06 -10.27 10.82
CA VAL A 30 -1.62 -8.90 10.56
C VAL A 30 -0.13 -8.83 10.84
N VAL A 31 0.68 -8.70 9.78
CA VAL A 31 2.15 -8.73 9.87
C VAL A 31 2.70 -7.33 9.68
N TYR A 32 3.47 -6.85 10.65
CA TYR A 32 4.16 -5.56 10.58
C TYR A 32 5.68 -5.76 10.45
N ILE A 33 6.24 -5.37 9.31
CA ILE A 33 7.68 -5.49 9.01
C ILE A 33 8.39 -4.20 9.43
N THR A 34 9.35 -4.31 10.35
CA THR A 34 10.10 -3.17 10.89
C THR A 34 11.61 -3.33 10.73
N GLY A 35 12.35 -2.22 10.75
CA GLY A 35 13.80 -2.21 10.54
C GLY A 35 14.31 -0.88 9.97
N GLN A 36 15.63 -0.68 10.00
CA GLN A 36 16.28 0.55 9.52
C GLN A 36 16.05 0.80 8.02
N SER A 37 16.16 2.05 7.56
CA SER A 37 16.13 2.33 6.12
C SER A 37 17.27 1.58 5.40
N GLY A 38 16.98 1.01 4.23
CA GLY A 38 17.93 0.17 3.49
C GLY A 38 18.09 -1.27 4.01
N SER A 39 17.40 -1.68 5.09
CA SER A 39 17.53 -3.03 5.64
C SER A 39 16.86 -4.15 4.84
N GLY A 40 16.18 -3.82 3.73
CA GLY A 40 15.53 -4.82 2.87
C GLY A 40 14.04 -5.07 3.05
N LYS A 41 13.34 -4.30 3.89
CA LYS A 41 11.90 -4.50 4.18
C LYS A 41 11.02 -4.60 2.94
N SER A 42 11.15 -3.65 2.01
CA SER A 42 10.40 -3.66 0.74
C SER A 42 10.75 -4.85 -0.15
N VAL A 43 11.97 -5.37 -0.04
CA VAL A 43 12.39 -6.59 -0.76
C VAL A 43 11.67 -7.81 -0.17
N VAL A 44 11.65 -7.95 1.16
CA VAL A 44 10.89 -9.02 1.84
C VAL A 44 9.41 -8.94 1.50
N LEU A 45 8.81 -7.75 1.58
CA LEU A 45 7.40 -7.55 1.29
C LEU A 45 7.05 -7.97 -0.15
N ARG A 46 7.87 -7.58 -1.13
CA ARG A 46 7.67 -7.99 -2.53
C ARG A 46 7.83 -9.49 -2.75
N GLU A 47 8.80 -10.11 -2.09
CA GLU A 47 9.02 -11.54 -2.19
C GLU A 47 7.87 -12.34 -1.55
N LEU A 48 7.36 -11.90 -0.39
CA LEU A 48 6.17 -12.49 0.23
C LEU A 48 4.94 -12.38 -0.69
N GLN A 49 4.71 -11.21 -1.29
CA GLN A 49 3.62 -11.03 -2.26
C GLN A 49 3.76 -11.98 -3.46
N ARG A 50 4.98 -12.18 -3.96
CA ARG A 50 5.27 -13.10 -5.07
C ARG A 50 4.97 -14.54 -4.69
N GLN A 51 5.49 -15.02 -3.56
CA GLN A 51 5.26 -16.39 -3.08
C GLN A 51 3.78 -16.68 -2.85
N MET A 52 3.05 -15.74 -2.23
CA MET A 52 1.60 -15.88 -2.02
C MET A 52 0.82 -15.93 -3.34
N LYS A 53 1.24 -15.18 -4.37
CA LYS A 53 0.68 -15.28 -5.74
C LYS A 53 1.00 -16.63 -6.38
N ASP A 54 2.22 -17.13 -6.22
CA ASP A 54 2.66 -18.44 -6.75
C ASP A 54 1.89 -19.60 -6.10
N GLU A 55 1.45 -19.43 -4.85
CA GLU A 55 0.54 -20.36 -4.13
C GLU A 55 -0.94 -20.20 -4.54
N GLY A 56 -1.27 -19.29 -5.45
CA GLY A 56 -2.62 -19.08 -5.98
C GLY A 56 -3.52 -18.18 -5.13
N LEU A 57 -2.97 -17.44 -4.16
CA LEU A 57 -3.73 -16.44 -3.42
C LEU A 57 -3.91 -15.17 -4.25
N SER A 58 -5.06 -14.52 -4.11
CA SER A 58 -5.25 -13.17 -4.63
C SER A 58 -4.56 -12.17 -3.71
N VAL A 59 -3.57 -11.46 -4.24
CA VAL A 59 -2.76 -10.48 -3.53
C VAL A 59 -2.93 -9.11 -4.19
N ALA A 60 -3.23 -8.08 -3.40
CA ALA A 60 -3.30 -6.70 -3.86
C ALA A 60 -2.44 -5.80 -2.96
N SER A 61 -1.70 -4.88 -3.58
CA SER A 61 -0.97 -3.83 -2.90
C SER A 61 -1.75 -2.52 -2.94
N ILE A 62 -1.67 -1.72 -1.87
CA ILE A 62 -2.27 -0.38 -1.86
C ILE A 62 -1.74 0.52 -2.98
N ASP A 63 -0.52 0.26 -3.44
CA ASP A 63 0.14 1.02 -4.51
C ASP A 63 -0.26 0.57 -5.92
N ASP A 64 -1.03 -0.52 -6.05
CA ASP A 64 -1.55 -0.99 -7.33
C ASP A 64 -2.65 -0.07 -7.88
N PHE A 65 -3.22 0.80 -7.04
CA PHE A 65 -4.38 1.61 -7.38
C PHE A 65 -4.02 3.06 -7.69
N THR A 66 -4.41 3.50 -8.88
CA THR A 66 -4.37 4.90 -9.34
C THR A 66 -5.78 5.42 -9.56
N PHE A 67 -5.96 6.74 -9.38
CA PHE A 67 -7.23 7.41 -9.62
C PHE A 67 -7.07 8.47 -10.70
N ASP A 68 -8.13 8.67 -11.48
CA ASP A 68 -8.23 9.80 -12.38
C ASP A 68 -8.50 11.06 -11.55
N ASN A 69 -7.58 12.02 -11.67
CA ASN A 69 -7.62 13.28 -10.93
C ASN A 69 -8.70 14.26 -11.43
N GLU A 70 -9.38 13.94 -12.53
CA GLU A 70 -10.43 14.78 -13.13
C GLU A 70 -11.83 14.21 -12.99
N VAL A 71 -11.97 12.96 -12.52
CA VAL A 71 -13.25 12.30 -12.29
C VAL A 71 -13.60 12.33 -10.81
N ASN A 72 -14.88 12.43 -10.48
CA ASN A 72 -15.30 12.43 -9.08
C ASN A 72 -15.00 11.08 -8.41
N VAL A 73 -14.73 11.12 -7.11
CA VAL A 73 -14.44 9.92 -6.31
C VAL A 73 -15.56 8.89 -6.40
N ILE A 74 -16.82 9.32 -6.30
CA ILE A 74 -17.98 8.41 -6.30
C ILE A 74 -18.14 7.63 -7.61
N ASP A 75 -17.64 8.18 -8.72
CA ASP A 75 -17.76 7.57 -10.05
C ASP A 75 -16.62 6.58 -10.35
N GLN A 76 -15.60 6.52 -9.48
CA GLN A 76 -14.43 5.67 -9.65
C GLN A 76 -14.44 4.42 -8.75
N LEU A 77 -15.49 4.21 -7.95
CA LEU A 77 -15.56 3.18 -6.92
C LEU A 77 -16.93 2.49 -6.92
N GLY A 78 -16.95 1.18 -6.67
CA GLY A 78 -18.19 0.40 -6.62
C GLY A 78 -18.87 0.24 -7.98
N LYS A 79 -19.93 -0.57 -8.00
CA LYS A 79 -20.80 -0.73 -9.19
C LYS A 79 -21.98 0.23 -9.15
N THR A 80 -22.39 0.61 -7.94
CA THR A 80 -23.48 1.53 -7.67
C THR A 80 -23.02 2.59 -6.68
N THR A 81 -23.73 3.71 -6.62
CA THR A 81 -23.48 4.75 -5.61
C THR A 81 -23.57 4.18 -4.19
N SER A 82 -24.47 3.25 -3.91
CA SER A 82 -24.58 2.62 -2.59
C SER A 82 -23.34 1.79 -2.25
N ASP A 83 -22.80 1.05 -3.21
CA ASP A 83 -21.57 0.27 -3.01
C ASP A 83 -20.38 1.20 -2.76
N ALA A 84 -20.29 2.27 -3.55
CA ALA A 84 -19.24 3.27 -3.42
C ALA A 84 -19.25 3.92 -2.03
N LEU A 85 -20.43 4.34 -1.56
CA LEU A 85 -20.61 4.89 -0.22
C LEU A 85 -20.22 3.91 0.88
N GLY A 86 -20.58 2.63 0.74
CA GLY A 86 -20.18 1.58 1.68
C GLY A 86 -18.67 1.42 1.78
N LEU A 87 -17.99 1.33 0.63
CA LEU A 87 -16.52 1.20 0.56
C LEU A 87 -15.80 2.43 1.12
N LEU A 88 -16.26 3.64 0.78
CA LEU A 88 -15.72 4.88 1.34
C LEU A 88 -15.91 4.94 2.86
N SER A 89 -17.07 4.51 3.35
CA SER A 89 -17.35 4.46 4.79
C SER A 89 -16.43 3.49 5.53
N MET A 90 -16.21 2.29 4.98
CA MET A 90 -15.27 1.31 5.53
C MET A 90 -13.82 1.83 5.54
N ALA A 91 -13.44 2.67 4.58
CA ALA A 91 -12.13 3.31 4.54
C ALA A 91 -12.03 4.59 5.40
N GLY A 92 -13.08 4.94 6.16
CA GLY A 92 -13.10 6.11 7.03
C GLY A 92 -13.30 7.45 6.31
N LEU A 93 -13.81 7.44 5.08
CA LEU A 93 -14.17 8.62 4.29
C LEU A 93 -15.69 8.89 4.39
N ASN A 94 -16.16 9.32 5.56
CA ASN A 94 -17.58 9.57 5.85
C ASN A 94 -18.02 11.03 5.63
N ASP A 95 -17.30 11.80 4.83
CA ASP A 95 -17.65 13.19 4.52
C ASP A 95 -18.35 13.27 3.16
N ALA A 96 -19.62 13.67 3.19
CA ALA A 96 -20.47 13.76 2.01
C ALA A 96 -19.92 14.69 0.93
N TYR A 97 -19.14 15.71 1.30
CA TYR A 97 -18.52 16.61 0.34
C TYR A 97 -17.41 15.94 -0.45
N LEU A 98 -16.79 14.87 0.06
CA LEU A 98 -15.73 14.14 -0.66
C LEU A 98 -16.26 13.30 -1.81
N PHE A 99 -17.54 12.90 -1.78
CA PHE A 99 -18.12 12.03 -2.79
C PHE A 99 -18.17 12.70 -4.17
N VAL A 100 -18.41 14.00 -4.18
CA VAL A 100 -18.49 14.82 -5.39
C VAL A 100 -17.20 15.57 -5.71
N ARG A 101 -16.12 15.32 -4.97
CA ARG A 101 -14.79 15.89 -5.24
C ARG A 101 -13.98 15.01 -6.16
N LYS A 102 -12.96 15.60 -6.75
CA LYS A 102 -11.93 14.91 -7.52
C LYS A 102 -10.76 14.51 -6.60
N PRO A 103 -10.04 13.42 -6.90
CA PRO A 103 -8.83 13.04 -6.17
C PRO A 103 -7.77 14.15 -6.09
N SER A 104 -7.68 15.03 -7.09
CA SER A 104 -6.80 16.21 -7.09
C SER A 104 -7.09 17.22 -5.97
N GLU A 105 -8.32 17.23 -5.45
CA GLU A 105 -8.81 18.17 -4.43
C GLU A 105 -8.75 17.59 -3.00
N MET A 106 -8.18 16.39 -2.85
CA MET A 106 -8.07 15.64 -1.60
C MET A 106 -6.68 15.80 -0.98
N SER A 107 -6.63 15.77 0.36
CA SER A 107 -5.35 15.65 1.07
C SER A 107 -4.71 14.29 0.79
N ASP A 108 -3.40 14.16 0.98
CA ASP A 108 -2.73 12.89 0.71
C ASP A 108 -3.21 11.77 1.64
N GLY A 109 -3.57 12.08 2.89
CA GLY A 109 -4.22 11.13 3.79
C GLY A 109 -5.63 10.72 3.35
N GLN A 110 -6.38 11.58 2.67
CA GLN A 110 -7.66 11.23 2.06
C GLN A 110 -7.46 10.34 0.82
N LYS A 111 -6.48 10.66 -0.03
CA LYS A 111 -6.11 9.80 -1.19
C LYS A 111 -5.63 8.43 -0.73
N TYR A 112 -4.89 8.36 0.36
CA TYR A 112 -4.46 7.09 0.95
C TYR A 112 -5.64 6.24 1.39
N ARG A 113 -6.61 6.81 2.12
CA ARG A 113 -7.85 6.10 2.46
C ARG A 113 -8.66 5.71 1.22
N LEU A 114 -8.64 6.52 0.18
CA LEU A 114 -9.30 6.16 -1.08
C LEU A 114 -8.65 4.92 -1.72
N LYS A 115 -7.32 4.78 -1.67
CA LYS A 115 -6.62 3.53 -2.06
C LYS A 115 -7.04 2.35 -1.18
N ILE A 116 -7.25 2.55 0.13
CA ILE A 116 -7.78 1.50 1.02
C ILE A 116 -9.17 1.05 0.57
N ALA A 117 -10.04 1.98 0.17
CA ALA A 117 -11.36 1.64 -0.36
C ALA A 117 -11.25 0.73 -1.62
N LYS A 118 -10.28 0.99 -2.50
CA LYS A 118 -9.97 0.12 -3.65
C LYS A 118 -9.39 -1.24 -3.26
N LEU A 119 -8.56 -1.26 -2.23
CA LEU A 119 -8.03 -2.51 -1.69
C LEU A 119 -9.15 -3.41 -1.14
N ILE A 120 -10.12 -2.82 -0.42
CA ILE A 120 -11.33 -3.51 0.03
C ILE A 120 -12.15 -4.00 -1.18
N GLU A 121 -12.39 -3.12 -2.16
CA GLU A 121 -13.14 -3.45 -3.39
C GLU A 121 -12.53 -4.62 -4.15
N SER A 122 -11.20 -4.74 -4.16
CA SER A 122 -10.48 -5.79 -4.89
C SER A 122 -10.86 -7.21 -4.45
N GLY A 123 -11.34 -7.38 -3.21
CA GLY A 123 -11.64 -8.69 -2.63
C GLY A 123 -10.41 -9.61 -2.52
N ALA A 124 -9.20 -9.06 -2.59
CA ALA A 124 -7.96 -9.81 -2.43
C ALA A 124 -7.90 -10.47 -1.04
N LYS A 125 -7.40 -11.71 -0.97
CA LYS A 125 -7.24 -12.45 0.28
C LYS A 125 -6.04 -11.98 1.08
N VAL A 126 -5.04 -11.42 0.40
CA VAL A 126 -3.83 -10.86 0.99
C VAL A 126 -3.71 -9.41 0.57
N TRP A 127 -3.53 -8.55 1.56
CA TRP A 127 -3.30 -7.13 1.36
C TRP A 127 -1.86 -6.79 1.72
N ALA A 128 -1.23 -5.99 0.87
CA ALA A 128 0.11 -5.47 1.12
C ALA A 128 0.11 -3.94 1.08
N ALA A 129 0.96 -3.35 1.90
CA ALA A 129 1.21 -1.92 1.88
C ALA A 129 2.66 -1.69 2.27
N ASP A 130 3.43 -1.05 1.38
CA ASP A 130 4.73 -0.51 1.77
C ASP A 130 4.52 0.84 2.44
N GLU A 131 5.38 1.17 3.41
CA GLU A 131 5.29 2.42 4.18
C GLU A 131 3.88 2.73 4.72
N PHE A 132 3.20 1.70 5.24
CA PHE A 132 1.82 1.83 5.73
C PHE A 132 1.69 2.98 6.75
N GLY A 133 0.82 3.94 6.44
CA GLY A 133 0.57 5.11 7.29
C GLY A 133 1.64 6.20 7.29
N ALA A 134 2.68 6.13 6.44
CA ALA A 134 3.72 7.18 6.37
C ALA A 134 3.16 8.57 5.97
N VAL A 135 2.07 8.59 5.21
CA VAL A 135 1.40 9.80 4.73
C VAL A 135 0.18 10.18 5.60
N LEU A 136 -0.13 9.37 6.61
CA LEU A 136 -1.23 9.61 7.54
C LEU A 136 -0.73 10.40 8.75
N ASP A 137 -1.49 11.42 9.16
CA ASP A 137 -1.25 12.05 10.46
C ASP A 137 -1.50 11.05 11.60
N ARG A 138 -0.90 11.28 12.78
CA ARG A 138 -0.94 10.32 13.90
C ARG A 138 -2.37 9.95 14.34
N VAL A 139 -3.32 10.86 14.25
CA VAL A 139 -4.72 10.59 14.64
C VAL A 139 -5.40 9.75 13.57
N THR A 140 -5.16 10.06 12.30
CA THR A 140 -5.65 9.27 11.17
C THR A 140 -5.07 7.86 11.15
N ALA A 141 -3.77 7.69 11.45
CA ALA A 141 -3.13 6.38 11.47
C ALA A 141 -3.79 5.44 12.49
N GLN A 142 -4.21 5.96 13.65
CA GLN A 142 -4.89 5.17 14.70
C GLN A 142 -6.30 4.70 14.34
N VAL A 143 -6.95 5.31 13.34
CA VAL A 143 -8.28 4.87 12.87
C VAL A 143 -8.17 3.78 11.81
N VAL A 144 -7.02 3.70 11.14
CA VAL A 144 -6.76 2.83 10.01
C VAL A 144 -5.94 1.60 10.39
N ALA A 145 -5.06 1.71 11.39
CA ALA A 145 -4.26 0.63 11.99
C ALA A 145 -4.95 0.06 13.24
#